data_AF-A0A933D8V8-F1
#
_entry.id   AF-A0A933D8V8-F1
#
_cell.length_a   1.000
_cell.length_b   1.000
_cell.length_c   1.000
_cell.angle_alpha   90.00
_cell.angle_beta   90.00
_cell.angle_gamma   90.00
#
_symmetry.space_group_name_H-M   'P 1'
#
loop_
_entity.id
_entity.type
_entity.pdbx_description
1 polymer ?
#
loop_
_entity_poly.entity_id
_entity_poly.type
_entity_poly.pdbx_seq_one_letter_code
_entity_poly.pdbx_strand_id
1 'polypeptide(L)' 'AQQCGWLKDRFGLSWQIVPTVLSKLLNDPDPQKSGRVMQALLQMKKLDIAKLQQAYNQH' A
#
# COMPACT_ATOMS: atom_id res chain seq x y z
N ALA A 1 -4.93 -25.00 -0.24
CA ALA A 1 -4.52 -23.84 -1.08
C ALA A 1 -3.99 -22.76 -0.16
N GLN A 2 -2.72 -22.36 -0.29
CA GLN A 2 -2.09 -21.37 0.58
C GLN A 2 -2.41 -19.95 0.08
N GLN A 3 -3.16 -19.20 0.89
CA GLN A 3 -3.57 -17.84 0.58
C GLN A 3 -2.37 -16.87 0.73
N CYS A 4 -2.04 -16.20 -0.37
CA CYS A 4 -1.49 -14.83 -0.41
C CYS A 4 -0.17 -14.56 0.35
N GLY A 5 0.99 -14.77 -0.29
CA GLY A 5 2.12 -13.83 -0.18
C GLY A 5 2.81 -13.65 1.18
N TRP A 6 2.56 -14.51 2.18
CA TRP A 6 3.27 -14.49 3.45
C TRP A 6 4.66 -15.14 3.29
N LEU A 7 5.69 -14.31 3.12
CA LEU A 7 7.07 -14.72 3.31
C LEU A 7 7.33 -14.80 4.81
N LYS A 8 7.28 -16.02 5.34
CA LYS A 8 7.61 -16.33 6.73
C LYS A 8 9.13 -16.37 6.84
N ASP A 9 9.74 -15.43 7.56
CA ASP A 9 11.18 -15.53 7.85
C ASP A 9 11.42 -16.73 8.81
N ARG A 10 12.69 -17.16 8.98
CA ARG A 10 13.04 -18.34 9.81
C ARG A 10 12.55 -18.25 11.26
N PHE A 11 12.19 -17.06 11.74
CA PHE A 11 11.65 -16.79 13.07
C PHE A 11 10.13 -16.52 13.09
N GLY A 12 9.45 -16.58 11.95
CA GLY A 12 8.00 -16.40 11.87
C GLY A 12 7.52 -14.95 11.91
N LEU A 13 8.42 -13.95 11.80
CA LEU A 13 7.99 -12.56 11.64
C LEU A 13 7.58 -12.26 10.20
N SER A 14 6.55 -11.45 10.09
CA SER A 14 6.08 -10.89 8.83
C SER A 14 6.51 -9.44 8.78
N TRP A 15 7.39 -9.11 7.84
CA TRP A 15 7.91 -7.76 7.66
C TRP A 15 7.34 -7.17 6.38
N GLN A 16 6.90 -5.91 6.45
CA GLN A 16 6.45 -5.18 5.29
C GLN A 16 7.40 -4.01 5.05
N ILE A 17 7.93 -3.91 3.82
CA ILE A 17 8.69 -2.75 3.40
C ILE A 17 7.68 -1.65 3.11
N VAL A 18 7.53 -0.71 4.04
CA VAL A 18 6.63 0.44 3.90
C VAL A 18 7.40 1.60 3.26
N PRO A 19 7.05 2.04 2.04
CA PRO A 19 7.69 3.19 1.41
C PRO A 19 7.34 4.48 2.15
N THR A 20 8.32 5.37 2.34
CA THR A 20 8.07 6.69 2.96
C THR A 20 7.08 7.55 2.17
N VAL A 21 6.97 7.33 0.86
CA VAL A 21 5.98 8.00 0.00
C VAL A 21 4.55 7.62 0.37
N LEU A 22 4.30 6.39 0.85
CA LEU A 22 2.95 5.98 1.24
C LEU A 22 2.41 6.86 2.39
N SER A 23 3.24 7.14 3.38
CA SER A 23 2.88 8.03 4.50
C SER A 23 2.55 9.44 4.03
N LYS A 24 3.20 9.94 2.97
CA LYS A 24 2.89 11.25 2.38
C LYS A 24 1.55 11.24 1.65
N LEU A 25 1.28 10.19 0.86
CA LEU A 25 0.06 10.07 0.08
C LEU A 25 -1.19 9.86 0.96
N LEU A 26 -1.06 9.12 2.07
CA LEU A 26 -2.17 8.88 3.01
C LEU A 26 -2.45 10.08 3.92
N ASN A 27 -1.46 10.91 4.25
CA ASN A 27 -1.63 12.13 5.04
C ASN A 27 -1.87 13.38 4.18
N ASP A 28 -2.27 13.20 2.92
CA ASP A 28 -2.61 14.32 2.06
C ASP A 28 -3.84 15.06 2.62
N PRO A 29 -3.83 16.41 2.68
CA PRO A 29 -4.96 17.18 3.17
C PRO A 29 -6.21 17.05 2.29
N ASP A 30 -6.09 16.60 1.04
CA ASP A 30 -7.22 16.26 0.19
C ASP A 30 -7.77 14.85 0.54
N PRO A 31 -8.95 14.76 1.18
CA PRO A 31 -9.53 13.48 1.60
C PRO A 31 -9.93 12.59 0.42
N GLN A 32 -10.17 13.16 -0.77
CA GLN A 32 -10.47 12.34 -1.94
C GLN A 32 -9.22 11.62 -2.45
N LYS A 33 -8.09 12.32 -2.50
CA LYS A 33 -6.81 11.73 -2.94
C LYS A 33 -6.33 10.67 -1.96
N SER A 34 -6.32 10.97 -0.67
CA SER A 34 -5.94 9.98 0.36
C SER A 34 -6.91 8.79 0.40
N GLY A 35 -8.21 9.03 0.17
CA GLY A 35 -9.22 7.99 0.03
C GLY A 35 -8.96 7.03 -1.14
N ARG A 36 -8.58 7.53 -2.31
CA ARG A 36 -8.21 6.69 -3.48
C ARG A 36 -6.97 5.85 -3.19
N VAL A 37 -5.96 6.44 -2.57
CA VAL A 37 -4.73 5.74 -2.16
C VAL A 37 -5.06 4.63 -1.16
N MET A 38 -5.94 4.90 -0.19
CA MET A 38 -6.43 3.90 0.77
C MET A 38 -7.17 2.75 0.07
N GLN A 39 -8.08 3.04 -0.87
CA GLN A 39 -8.77 1.99 -1.62
C GLN A 39 -7.78 1.13 -2.42
N ALA A 40 -6.81 1.74 -3.09
CA ALA A 40 -5.79 1.02 -3.84
C ALA A 40 -4.93 0.14 -2.91
N LEU A 41 -4.56 0.66 -1.73
CA LEU A 41 -3.80 -0.07 -0.71
C LEU A 41 -4.54 -1.33 -0.24
N LEU A 42 -5.84 -1.24 0.03
CA LEU A 42 -6.66 -2.36 0.54
C LEU A 42 -6.78 -3.51 -0.47
N GLN A 43 -6.61 -3.24 -1.76
CA GLN A 43 -6.62 -4.28 -2.80
C GLN A 43 -5.25 -4.90 -3.07
N MET A 44 -4.17 -4.36 -2.49
CA MET A 44 -2.80 -4.82 -2.75
C MET A 44 -2.34 -5.87 -1.75
N LYS A 45 -1.84 -7.00 -2.28
CA LYS A 45 -1.11 -8.00 -1.49
C LYS A 45 0.37 -7.64 -1.29
N LYS A 46 0.92 -6.81 -2.18
CA LYS A 46 2.27 -6.24 -2.12
C LYS A 46 2.18 -4.77 -2.51
N LEU A 47 2.84 -3.91 -1.74
CA LEU A 47 2.84 -2.46 -2.00
C LEU A 47 3.53 -2.17 -3.33
N ASP A 48 2.79 -1.50 -4.23
CA ASP A 48 3.26 -1.03 -5.53
C ASP A 48 3.16 0.49 -5.55
N ILE A 49 4.31 1.15 -5.49
CA ILE A 49 4.41 2.61 -5.41
C ILE A 49 3.81 3.26 -6.67
N ALA A 50 4.02 2.68 -7.85
CA ALA A 50 3.54 3.26 -9.10
C ALA A 50 2.01 3.26 -9.14
N LYS A 51 1.38 2.16 -8.69
CA LYS A 51 -0.08 2.06 -8.60
C LYS A 51 -0.67 3.01 -7.55
N LEU A 52 -0.02 3.17 -6.41
CA LEU A 52 -0.44 4.14 -5.39
C LEU A 52 -0.36 5.57 -5.92
N GLN A 53 0.70 5.90 -6.68
CA GLN A 53 0.87 7.21 -7.30
C GLN A 53 -0.16 7.46 -8.40
N GLN A 54 -0.52 6.44 -9.19
CA GLN A 54 -1.60 6.52 -10.16
C GLN A 54 -2.96 6.75 -9.48
N ALA A 55 -3.28 6.00 -8.44
CA ALA A 55 -4.52 6.19 -7.68
C ALA A 55 -4.63 7.60 -7.07
N TYR A 56 -3.50 8.14 -6.61
CA TYR A 56 -3.40 9.51 -6.12
C TYR A 56 -3.62 10.56 -7.24
N ASN A 57 -3.06 10.32 -8.43
CA ASN A 57 -3.11 11.25 -9.57
C ASN A 57 -4.34 11.10 -10.47
N GLN A 58 -5.15 10.05 -10.30
CA GLN A 58 -6.37 9.87 -11.10
C GLN A 58 -7.36 11.02 -10.79
N HIS A 59 -7.74 11.76 -11.83
CA HIS A 59 -8.73 12.82 -11.83
C HIS A 59 -10.10 12.31 -12.28
#